data_AF-A0A1D6M045-F1
#
_entry.id   AF-A0A1D6M045-F1
#
_cell.length_a   1.000
_cell.length_b   1.000
_cell.length_c   1.000
_cell.angle_alpha   90.00
_cell.angle_beta   90.00
_cell.angle_gamma   90.00
#
_symmetry.space_group_name_H-M   'P 1'
#
loop_
_entity.id
_entity.type
_entity.pdbx_description
1 polymer ?
#
loop_
_entity_poly.entity_id
_entity_poly.type
_entity_poly.pdbx_seq_one_letter_code
_entity_poly.pdbx_strand_id
1 'polypeptide(L)'
;MGKYGINVPRGAAAGSVHEVKDALKNMFPSEKEIVVKSQILAGGRGLGTFKSGLQSGVHIVKAEEAELIASKMLGQILITKQTGPEGKIVSKVYLCEKLSLTNEMYFAITLDRKTAGPLIIACSRGGKHYS
;
A
#
# COMPACT_ATOMS: atom_id res chain seq x y z
N MET A 1 9.06 -11.17 3.95
CA MET A 1 9.26 -11.61 2.55
C MET A 1 10.70 -11.41 2.11
N GLY A 2 11.22 -10.17 2.03
CA GLY A 2 12.62 -9.92 1.64
C GLY A 2 13.68 -10.71 2.44
N LYS A 3 13.51 -10.82 3.77
CA LYS A 3 14.38 -11.65 4.65
C LYS A 3 14.46 -13.13 4.27
N TYR A 4 13.50 -13.63 3.47
CA TYR A 4 13.41 -15.02 3.03
C TYR A 4 13.69 -15.17 1.52
N GLY A 5 14.37 -14.20 0.90
CA GLY A 5 14.77 -14.25 -0.51
C GLY A 5 13.64 -13.98 -1.52
N ILE A 6 12.43 -13.64 -1.05
CA ILE A 6 11.31 -13.28 -1.93
C ILE A 6 11.53 -11.85 -2.41
N ASN A 7 11.55 -11.67 -3.73
CA ASN A 7 11.69 -10.35 -4.34
C ASN A 7 10.49 -9.47 -3.94
N VAL A 8 10.78 -8.33 -3.33
CA VAL A 8 9.77 -7.35 -2.92
C VAL A 8 10.21 -5.96 -3.36
N PRO A 9 9.28 -5.09 -3.76
CA PRO A 9 9.63 -3.72 -4.09
C PRO A 9 10.30 -3.04 -2.90
N ARG A 10 11.30 -2.20 -3.17
CA ARG A 10 11.92 -1.34 -2.16
C ARG A 10 10.86 -0.42 -1.57
N GLY A 11 10.86 -0.29 -0.25
CA GLY A 11 9.88 0.52 0.45
C GLY A 11 10.25 0.85 1.88
N ALA A 12 9.65 1.93 2.40
CA ALA A 12 9.86 2.43 3.75
C ALA A 12 8.53 2.85 4.38
N ALA A 13 8.33 2.51 5.65
CA ALA A 13 7.24 3.04 6.45
C ALA A 13 7.67 4.37 7.08
N ALA A 14 6.79 5.37 7.04
CA ALA A 14 7.01 6.68 7.63
C ALA A 14 5.78 7.11 8.45
N GLY A 15 6.00 7.57 9.68
CA GLY A 15 4.99 8.11 10.58
C GLY A 15 4.89 9.64 10.60
N SER A 16 5.83 10.32 9.95
CA SER A 16 5.90 11.77 9.87
C SER A 16 6.33 12.24 8.49
N VAL A 17 6.06 13.50 8.15
CA VAL A 17 6.52 14.11 6.88
C VAL A 17 8.05 14.15 6.83
N HIS A 18 8.71 14.33 7.98
CA HIS A 18 10.17 14.30 8.06
C HIS A 18 10.73 12.92 7.68
N GLU A 19 10.17 11.84 8.22
CA GLU A 19 10.55 10.47 7.83
C GLU A 19 10.29 10.19 6.35
N VAL A 20 9.26 10.79 5.75
CA VAL A 20 9.02 10.69 4.31
C VAL A 20 10.18 11.32 3.54
N LYS A 21 10.58 12.53 3.90
CA LYS A 21 11.70 13.24 3.28
C LYS A 21 13.01 12.47 3.38
N ASP A 22 13.30 11.91 4.56
CA ASP A 22 14.50 11.10 4.78
C ASP A 22 14.49 9.82 3.93
N ALA A 23 13.33 9.16 3.83
CA ALA A 23 13.18 7.98 2.99
C ALA A 23 13.36 8.32 1.49
N LEU A 24 12.85 9.46 1.02
CA LEU A 24 13.08 9.92 -0.36
C LEU A 24 14.57 10.10 -0.64
N LYS A 25 15.28 10.81 0.25
CA LYS A 25 16.70 11.10 0.10
C LYS A 25 17.56 9.83 0.14
N ASN A 26 17.28 8.92 1.07
CA ASN A 26 18.16 7.78 1.35
C ASN A 26 17.82 6.54 0.51
N MET A 27 16.55 6.33 0.17
CA MET A 27 16.10 5.10 -0.52
C MET A 27 15.65 5.33 -1.95
N PHE A 28 15.19 6.54 -2.29
CA PHE A 28 14.66 6.88 -3.60
C PHE A 28 15.35 8.09 -4.27
N PRO A 29 16.69 8.26 -4.18
CA PRO A 29 17.37 9.49 -4.61
C PRO A 29 17.26 9.78 -6.11
N SER A 30 16.92 8.78 -6.92
CA SER A 30 16.85 8.87 -8.38
C SER A 30 15.48 8.52 -8.96
N GLU A 31 14.50 8.20 -8.11
CA GLU A 31 13.16 7.85 -8.58
C GLU A 31 12.38 9.11 -8.96
N LYS A 32 11.80 9.14 -10.16
CA LYS A 32 10.95 10.24 -10.61
C LYS A 32 9.55 10.16 -10.01
N GLU A 33 9.06 8.94 -9.85
CA GLU A 33 7.74 8.64 -9.31
C GLU A 33 7.82 7.56 -8.26
N ILE A 34 6.97 7.67 -7.25
CA ILE A 34 6.86 6.70 -6.17
C ILE A 34 5.40 6.43 -5.85
N VAL A 35 5.16 5.38 -5.07
CA VAL A 35 3.84 5.03 -4.57
C VAL A 35 3.75 5.30 -3.07
N VAL A 36 2.80 6.14 -2.65
CA VAL A 36 2.48 6.42 -1.24
C VAL A 36 1.22 5.63 -0.85
N LYS A 37 1.33 4.75 0.15
CA LYS A 37 0.25 3.82 0.55
C LYS A 37 -0.11 3.98 2.03
N SER A 38 -1.37 4.28 2.35
CA SER A 38 -1.88 4.28 3.73
C SER A 38 -1.66 2.92 4.38
N GLN A 39 -1.10 2.90 5.59
CA GLN A 39 -0.98 1.69 6.40
C GLN A 39 -2.11 1.63 7.41
N ILE A 40 -3.18 0.93 7.04
CA ILE A 40 -4.30 0.59 7.93
C ILE A 40 -4.55 -0.91 7.89
N LEU A 41 -5.06 -1.47 8.99
CA LEU A 41 -5.47 -2.88 9.08
C LEU A 41 -6.83 -3.10 8.40
N ALA A 42 -6.90 -2.79 7.11
CA ALA A 42 -8.05 -3.03 6.24
C ALA A 42 -7.62 -3.04 4.77
N GLY A 43 -8.29 -3.85 3.96
CA GLY A 43 -8.19 -3.86 2.50
C GLY A 43 -9.05 -2.78 1.83
N GLY A 44 -9.06 -2.76 0.49
CA GLY A 44 -9.86 -1.80 -0.28
C GLY A 44 -9.34 -0.36 -0.26
N ARG A 45 -8.09 -0.14 0.18
CA ARG A 45 -7.47 1.19 0.31
C ARG A 45 -7.47 2.00 -0.99
N GLY A 46 -7.21 1.37 -2.13
CA GLY A 46 -7.16 2.05 -3.44
C GLY A 46 -8.51 2.65 -3.89
N LEU A 47 -9.62 2.13 -3.36
CA LEU A 47 -10.98 2.65 -3.60
C LEU A 47 -11.53 3.39 -2.37
N GLY A 48 -10.70 3.61 -1.35
CA GLY A 48 -11.11 4.31 -0.14
C GLY A 48 -11.17 5.82 -0.35
N THR A 49 -11.84 6.51 0.57
CA THR A 49 -11.95 7.97 0.57
C THR A 49 -11.64 8.47 1.98
N PHE A 50 -10.81 9.49 2.09
CA PHE A 50 -10.55 10.15 3.36
C PHE A 50 -11.72 11.05 3.76
N LYS A 51 -11.97 11.21 5.06
CA LYS A 51 -12.99 12.17 5.57
C LYS A 51 -12.71 13.61 5.12
N SER A 52 -11.46 13.95 4.83
CA SER A 52 -11.04 15.25 4.27
C SER A 52 -11.42 15.46 2.79
N GLY A 53 -11.93 14.43 2.10
CA GLY A 53 -12.29 14.46 0.69
C GLY A 53 -11.21 13.92 -0.26
N LEU A 54 -9.99 13.67 0.23
CA LEU A 54 -8.93 13.04 -0.58
C LEU A 54 -9.37 11.63 -1.01
N GLN A 55 -9.24 11.33 -2.30
CA GLN A 55 -9.61 10.04 -2.89
C GLN A 55 -8.42 9.09 -2.94
N SER A 56 -8.68 7.80 -2.69
CA SER A 56 -7.70 6.71 -2.60
C SER A 56 -6.76 6.80 -1.40
N GLY A 57 -6.45 5.65 -0.79
CA GLY A 57 -5.35 5.47 0.15
C GLY A 57 -4.05 5.00 -0.52
N VAL A 58 -4.00 5.00 -1.85
CA VAL A 58 -2.85 4.58 -2.66
C VAL A 58 -2.67 5.61 -3.79
N HIS A 59 -1.56 6.34 -3.76
CA HIS A 59 -1.25 7.36 -4.75
C HIS A 59 0.06 7.06 -5.45
N ILE A 60 0.09 7.18 -6.77
CA ILE A 60 1.32 7.26 -7.56
C ILE A 60 1.57 8.75 -7.81
N VAL A 61 2.72 9.24 -7.38
CA VAL A 61 3.03 10.68 -7.34
C VAL A 61 4.45 10.89 -7.81
N LYS A 62 4.77 12.10 -8.25
CA LYS A 62 6.17 12.49 -8.41
C LYS A 62 6.86 12.47 -7.05
N ALA A 63 8.15 12.13 -7.01
CA ALA A 63 8.90 12.06 -5.76
C ALA A 63 8.85 13.38 -4.96
N GLU A 64 8.88 14.52 -5.66
CA GLU A 64 8.76 15.87 -5.08
C GLU A 64 7.39 16.17 -4.43
N GLU A 65 6.33 15.47 -4.83
CA GLU A 65 4.96 15.66 -4.31
C GLU A 65 4.63 14.71 -3.14
N ALA A 66 5.53 13.77 -2.84
CA ALA A 66 5.26 12.72 -1.86
C ALA A 66 5.08 13.24 -0.44
N GLU A 67 5.84 14.26 -0.04
CA GLU A 67 5.67 14.93 1.26
C GLU A 67 4.28 15.57 1.38
N LEU A 68 3.81 16.24 0.32
CA LEU A 68 2.50 16.88 0.28
C LEU A 68 1.36 15.85 0.36
N ILE A 69 1.49 14.73 -0.33
CA ILE A 69 0.46 13.68 -0.28
C ILE A 69 0.48 12.97 1.08
N ALA A 70 1.66 12.67 1.62
CA ALA A 70 1.78 12.06 2.93
C ALA A 70 1.19 12.94 4.04
N SER A 71 1.37 14.28 3.98
CA SER A 71 0.80 15.20 4.98
C SER A 71 -0.73 15.23 4.95
N LYS A 72 -1.35 14.99 3.79
CA LYS A 72 -2.80 14.86 3.64
C LYS A 72 -3.34 13.50 4.08
N MET A 73 -2.48 12.50 4.24
CA MET A 73 -2.86 11.14 4.64
C MET A 73 -2.63 10.92 6.14
N LEU A 74 -1.46 11.31 6.65
CA LEU A 74 -1.06 11.08 8.04
C LEU A 74 -2.00 11.79 9.02
N GLY A 75 -2.44 11.05 10.04
CA GLY A 75 -3.39 11.53 11.05
C GLY A 75 -4.83 11.65 10.54
N GLN A 76 -5.09 11.46 9.25
CA GLN A 76 -6.44 11.52 8.68
C GLN A 76 -7.14 10.16 8.74
N ILE A 77 -8.47 10.19 8.62
CA ILE A 77 -9.32 8.98 8.63
C ILE A 77 -9.60 8.54 7.20
N LEU A 78 -9.17 7.33 6.86
CA LEU A 78 -9.47 6.66 5.60
C LEU A 78 -10.68 5.73 5.77
N ILE A 79 -11.70 5.93 4.96
CA ILE A 79 -12.89 5.08 4.87
C ILE A 79 -12.72 4.13 3.68
N THR A 80 -13.01 2.85 3.90
CA THR A 80 -13.04 1.80 2.87
C THR A 80 -14.29 0.94 3.08
N LYS A 81 -14.64 0.11 2.09
CA LYS A 81 -15.73 -0.88 2.24
C LYS A 81 -15.55 -1.79 3.46
N GLN A 82 -14.31 -2.09 3.85
CA GLN A 82 -14.02 -3.01 4.95
C GLN A 82 -13.93 -2.34 6.33
N THR A 83 -13.69 -1.03 6.40
CA THR A 83 -13.63 -0.30 7.68
C THR A 83 -15.01 0.17 8.16
N GLY A 84 -16.00 0.23 7.27
CA GLY A 84 -17.27 0.89 7.54
C GLY A 84 -17.12 2.43 7.63
N PRO A 85 -18.21 3.15 7.96
CA PRO A 85 -18.28 4.61 7.92
C PRO A 85 -17.33 5.31 8.90
N GLU A 86 -16.97 4.63 10.00
CA GLU A 86 -16.02 5.18 10.97
C GLU A 86 -14.60 5.33 10.41
N GLY A 87 -14.24 4.49 9.44
CA GLY A 87 -12.91 4.48 8.85
C GLY A 87 -11.82 4.04 9.83
N LYS A 88 -10.56 4.28 9.46
CA LYS A 88 -9.38 4.09 10.33
C LYS A 88 -8.42 5.26 10.17
N ILE A 89 -7.81 5.68 11.29
CA ILE A 89 -6.75 6.68 11.29
C ILE A 89 -5.51 6.10 10.60
N VAL A 90 -4.91 6.87 9.69
CA VAL A 90 -3.66 6.54 9.03
C VAL A 90 -2.51 7.10 9.86
N SER A 91 -1.94 6.29 10.75
CA SER A 91 -0.78 6.70 11.57
C SER A 91 0.56 6.59 10.85
N LYS A 92 0.62 5.79 9.78
CA LYS A 92 1.80 5.61 8.93
C LYS A 92 1.41 5.52 7.46
N VAL A 93 2.31 5.97 6.61
CA VAL A 93 2.31 5.71 5.17
C VAL A 93 3.48 4.80 4.82
N TYR A 94 3.37 4.10 3.69
CA TYR A 94 4.44 3.30 3.13
C TYR A 94 4.80 3.84 1.75
N LEU A 95 6.03 4.32 1.62
CA LEU A 95 6.64 4.71 0.37
C LEU A 95 7.17 3.45 -0.32
N CYS A 96 6.99 3.36 -1.63
CA CYS A 96 7.38 2.21 -2.41
C CYS A 96 7.83 2.69 -3.79
N GLU A 97 8.85 2.04 -4.37
CA GLU A 97 9.20 2.32 -5.76
C GLU A 97 8.02 2.00 -6.69
N LYS A 98 7.89 2.76 -7.77
CA LYS A 98 6.92 2.49 -8.83
C LYS A 98 7.46 1.36 -9.70
N LEU A 99 6.72 0.26 -9.77
CA LEU A 99 7.03 -0.82 -10.71
C LEU A 99 6.11 -0.75 -11.91
N SER A 100 6.67 -0.97 -13.10
CA SER A 100 5.90 -1.18 -14.32
C SER A 100 5.35 -2.59 -14.32
N LEU A 101 4.04 -2.72 -14.09
CA LEU A 101 3.37 -4.02 -14.03
C LEU A 101 2.99 -4.46 -15.44
N THR A 102 3.65 -5.50 -15.95
CA THR A 102 3.26 -6.15 -17.22
C THR A 102 2.11 -7.12 -17.01
N ASN A 103 2.15 -7.88 -15.91
CA ASN A 103 1.14 -8.86 -15.52
C ASN A 103 0.87 -8.74 -14.01
N GLU A 104 -0.40 -8.81 -13.61
CA GLU A 104 -0.81 -8.93 -12.22
C GLU A 104 -1.44 -10.31 -11.98
N MET A 105 -0.99 -11.01 -10.94
CA MET A 105 -1.49 -12.34 -10.56
C MET A 105 -1.89 -12.36 -9.09
N TYR A 106 -2.83 -13.24 -8.74
CA TYR A 106 -3.15 -13.53 -7.34
C TYR A 106 -2.43 -14.82 -6.93
N PHE A 107 -1.77 -14.82 -5.78
CA PHE A 107 -1.11 -15.98 -5.21
C PHE A 107 -1.28 -15.98 -3.68
N ALA A 108 -1.74 -17.10 -3.13
CA ALA A 108 -1.91 -17.28 -1.70
C ALA A 108 -1.52 -18.70 -1.28
N ILE A 109 -0.94 -18.81 -0.09
CA ILE A 109 -0.71 -20.07 0.60
C ILE A 109 -1.53 -20.01 1.88
N THR A 110 -2.37 -21.01 2.10
CA THR A 110 -3.22 -21.12 3.29
C THR A 110 -3.22 -22.55 3.81
N LEU A 111 -3.70 -22.77 5.03
CA LEU A 111 -3.94 -24.11 5.56
C LEU A 111 -5.34 -24.57 5.16
N ASP A 112 -5.44 -25.68 4.45
CA ASP A 112 -6.74 -26.28 4.14
C ASP A 112 -7.24 -27.08 5.36
N ARG A 113 -8.47 -26.77 5.79
CA ARG A 113 -9.09 -27.43 6.95
C ARG A 113 -9.43 -28.89 6.68
N LYS A 114 -9.68 -29.27 5.42
CA LYS A 114 -10.05 -30.66 5.09
C LYS A 114 -8.85 -31.59 5.12
N THR A 115 -7.74 -31.16 4.54
CA THR A 115 -6.50 -31.96 4.45
C THR A 115 -5.53 -31.70 5.61
N ALA A 116 -5.77 -30.67 6.43
CA ALA A 116 -4.85 -30.19 7.46
C ALA A 116 -3.44 -29.88 6.91
N GLY A 117 -3.34 -29.61 5.60
CA GLY A 117 -2.09 -29.38 4.88
C GLY A 117 -2.05 -28.03 4.16
N PRO A 118 -0.88 -27.62 3.65
CA PRO A 118 -0.74 -26.38 2.89
C PRO A 118 -1.48 -26.47 1.55
N LEU A 119 -2.27 -25.45 1.24
CA LEU A 119 -2.97 -25.25 -0.03
C LEU A 119 -2.43 -24.01 -0.74
N ILE A 120 -2.14 -24.14 -2.02
CA ILE A 120 -1.75 -23.04 -2.91
C ILE A 120 -2.96 -22.64 -3.75
N ILE A 121 -3.26 -21.35 -3.79
CA ILE A 121 -4.27 -20.75 -4.66
C ILE A 121 -3.56 -19.74 -5.55
N ALA A 122 -3.66 -19.93 -6.88
CA ALA A 122 -3.06 -19.03 -7.86
C ALA A 122 -4.05 -18.68 -8.98
N CYS A 123 -4.06 -17.43 -9.42
CA CYS A 123 -4.87 -16.98 -10.56
C CYS A 123 -4.07 -16.01 -11.43
N SER A 124 -4.11 -16.22 -12.75
CA SER A 124 -3.47 -15.36 -13.75
C SER A 124 -4.10 -13.96 -13.87
N ARG A 125 -5.24 -13.72 -13.20
CA ARG A 125 -5.96 -12.44 -13.20
C ARG A 125 -5.94 -11.85 -11.79
N GLY A 126 -4.82 -11.21 -11.44
CA GLY A 126 -4.70 -10.39 -10.22
C GLY A 126 -5.42 -9.05 -10.36
N GLY A 127 -5.45 -8.26 -9.29
CA GLY A 127 -5.95 -6.87 -9.30
C GLY A 127 -7.48 -6.71 -9.40
N LYS A 128 -8.22 -7.75 -9.78
CA LYS A 128 -9.69 -7.71 -9.83
C LYS A 128 -10.29 -7.89 -8.45
N HIS A 129 -11.06 -6.90 -8.01
CA HIS A 129 -12.03 -7.12 -6.95
C HIS A 129 -13.09 -8.10 -7.50
N TYR A 130 -13.14 -9.33 -6.98
CA TYR A 130 -14.32 -10.16 -7.12
C TYR A 130 -15.44 -9.43 -6.35
N SER A 131 -16.23 -8.65 -7.08
CA SER A 131 -17.40 -7.92 -6.59
C SER A 131 -18.47 -8.86 -6.10
#